data_AF-W9G7V9-F1
#
_entry.id   AF-W9G7V9-F1
#
_cell.length_a   1.000
_cell.length_b   1.000
_cell.length_c   1.000
_cell.angle_alpha   90.00
_cell.angle_beta   90.00
_cell.angle_gamma   90.00
#
_symmetry.space_group_name_H-M   'P 1'
#
loop_
_entity.id
_entity.type
_entity.pdbx_description
1 polymer ?
#
loop_
_entity_poly.entity_id
_entity_poly.type
_entity_poly.pdbx_seq_one_letter_code
_entity_poly.pdbx_strand_id
1 'polypeptide(L)'
;MTSRGRGRKLVVGGVVLAAVLVAVGVFLWRSEPAGFGWFSYEPLTSEETVSSLVFVSTRRYAALGLFAAGLVLLGGVSGFALGRRSAPNAAD
;
A
#
# COMPACT_ATOMS: atom_id res chain seq x y z
N MET A 1 15.71 -21.28 -23.01
CA MET A 1 15.89 -21.39 -21.53
C MET A 1 15.78 -20.06 -20.75
N THR A 2 15.14 -18.98 -21.26
CA THR A 2 15.21 -17.63 -20.65
C THR A 2 13.93 -17.15 -19.92
N SER A 3 12.79 -17.85 -20.03
CA SER A 3 11.50 -17.34 -19.53
C SER A 3 11.32 -17.41 -18.01
N ARG A 4 11.83 -18.48 -17.35
CA ARG A 4 11.73 -18.65 -15.88
C ARG A 4 12.51 -17.58 -15.11
N GLY A 5 13.66 -17.15 -15.64
CA GLY A 5 14.49 -16.11 -15.04
C GLY A 5 13.84 -14.73 -15.03
N ARG A 6 13.13 -14.36 -16.11
CA ARG A 6 12.39 -13.08 -16.18
C ARG A 6 11.22 -13.04 -15.20
N GLY A 7 10.46 -14.13 -15.10
CA GLY A 7 9.34 -14.23 -14.16
C GLY A 7 9.77 -14.04 -12.70
N ARG A 8 10.89 -14.67 -12.29
CA ARG A 8 11.42 -14.50 -10.93
C ARG A 8 11.89 -13.08 -10.65
N LYS A 9 12.57 -12.44 -11.62
CA LYS A 9 13.03 -11.04 -11.49
C LYS A 9 11.85 -10.07 -11.36
N LEU A 10 10.76 -10.29 -12.11
CA LEU A 10 9.55 -9.47 -12.03
C LEU A 10 8.85 -9.61 -10.68
N VAL A 11 8.73 -10.83 -10.13
CA VAL A 11 8.15 -11.05 -8.80
C VAL A 11 8.99 -10.38 -7.72
N VAL A 12 10.32 -10.58 -7.73
CA VAL A 12 11.21 -9.95 -6.75
C VAL A 12 11.17 -8.42 -6.85
N GLY A 13 11.24 -7.88 -8.07
CA GLY A 13 11.15 -6.44 -8.30
C GLY A 13 9.82 -5.86 -7.83
N GLY A 14 8.71 -6.55 -8.10
CA GLY A 14 7.39 -6.15 -7.65
C GLY A 14 7.24 -6.15 -6.13
N VAL A 15 7.76 -7.17 -5.44
CA VAL A 15 7.74 -7.23 -3.96
C VAL A 15 8.59 -6.11 -3.35
N VAL A 16 9.78 -5.86 -3.89
CA VAL A 16 10.66 -4.78 -3.40
C VAL A 16 9.99 -3.42 -3.58
N LEU A 17 9.42 -3.15 -4.76
CA LEU A 17 8.71 -1.90 -5.02
C LEU A 17 7.51 -1.72 -4.08
N ALA A 18 6.71 -2.77 -3.89
CA ALA A 18 5.58 -2.76 -2.96
C ALA A 18 6.01 -2.46 -1.52
N ALA A 19 7.09 -3.11 -1.06
CA ALA A 19 7.65 -2.87 0.28
C ALA A 19 8.13 -1.42 0.45
N VAL A 20 8.79 -0.85 -0.55
CA VAL A 20 9.22 0.55 -0.54
C VAL A 20 8.02 1.49 -0.47
N LEU A 21 7.00 1.28 -1.29
CA LEU A 21 5.77 2.08 -1.29
C LEU A 21 5.07 2.08 0.07
N VAL A 22 4.93 0.91 0.68
CA VAL A 22 4.36 0.76 2.03
C VAL A 22 5.21 1.48 3.07
N ALA A 23 6.53 1.27 3.07
CA ALA A 23 7.44 1.88 4.05
C ALA A 23 7.43 3.41 3.95
N VAL A 24 7.46 3.96 2.73
CA VAL A 24 7.39 5.42 2.51
C VAL A 24 6.04 5.97 2.95
N GLY A 25 4.93 5.29 2.64
CA GLY A 25 3.60 5.69 3.11
C GLY A 25 3.52 5.75 4.65
N VAL A 26 4.01 4.72 5.34
CA VAL A 26 4.05 4.68 6.81
C VAL A 26 4.95 5.77 7.38
N PHE A 27 6.12 5.97 6.80
CA PHE A 27 7.06 7.01 7.22
C PHE A 27 6.44 8.41 7.11
N LEU A 28 5.81 8.71 5.97
CA LEU A 28 5.14 9.99 5.75
C LEU A 28 3.97 10.19 6.72
N TRP A 29 3.22 9.13 7.02
CA TRP A 29 2.11 9.18 7.98
C TRP A 29 2.56 9.46 9.41
N ARG A 30 3.67 8.85 9.86
CA ARG A 30 4.22 9.03 11.22
C ARG A 30 4.92 10.36 11.44
N SER A 31 5.36 11.01 10.36
CA SER A 31 6.13 12.26 10.40
C SER A 31 5.28 13.51 10.66
N GLU A 32 3.99 13.36 10.95
CA GLU A 32 3.07 14.46 11.21
C GLU A 32 2.21 14.09 12.43
N PRO A 33 2.20 14.88 13.52
CA PRO A 33 1.40 14.57 14.70
C PRO A 33 -0.08 14.48 14.31
N ALA A 34 -0.71 13.34 14.56
CA ALA A 34 -2.15 13.18 14.35
C ALA A 34 -2.90 13.78 15.55
N GLY A 35 -3.69 14.83 15.31
CA GLY A 35 -4.60 15.39 16.32
C GLY A 35 -5.78 14.48 16.68
N PHE A 36 -5.98 13.35 15.97
CA PHE A 36 -7.05 12.39 16.18
C PHE A 36 -6.56 10.94 15.99
N GLY A 37 -7.12 10.01 16.78
CA GLY A 37 -6.72 8.60 16.88
C GLY A 37 -7.13 7.71 15.68
N TRP A 38 -6.72 6.44 15.73
CA TRP A 38 -6.91 5.41 14.68
C TRP A 38 -8.37 5.03 14.36
N PHE A 39 -9.31 5.44 15.21
CA PHE A 39 -10.75 5.49 14.95
C PHE A 39 -11.16 6.95 14.96
N SER A 40 -11.52 7.52 13.80
CA SER A 40 -12.21 8.81 13.75
C SER A 40 -13.62 8.62 14.28
N TYR A 41 -13.80 8.76 15.60
CA TYR A 41 -15.10 9.15 16.13
C TYR A 41 -15.26 10.64 15.80
N GLU A 42 -16.29 10.97 15.02
CA GLU A 42 -16.61 12.35 14.68
C GLU A 42 -16.90 13.14 15.97
N PRO A 43 -16.11 14.16 16.32
CA PRO A 43 -16.39 14.97 17.49
C PRO A 43 -17.54 15.91 17.14
N LEU A 44 -18.74 15.52 17.57
CA LEU A 44 -19.88 16.43 17.63
C LEU A 44 -19.53 17.59 18.57
N THR A 45 -19.70 18.80 18.04
CA THR A 45 -19.74 20.11 18.75
C THR A 45 -18.40 20.71 19.19
N SER A 46 -17.90 21.62 18.37
CA SER A 46 -17.52 23.00 18.73
C SER A 46 -16.81 23.62 17.52
N GLU A 47 -16.96 24.92 17.33
CA GLU A 47 -16.69 25.63 16.06
C GLU A 47 -15.23 25.57 15.53
N GLU A 48 -14.32 24.85 16.19
CA GLU A 48 -12.97 24.55 15.69
C GLU A 48 -12.91 23.35 14.71
N THR A 49 -13.93 22.49 14.69
CA THR A 49 -13.97 21.32 13.79
C THR A 49 -14.03 21.71 12.31
N VAL A 50 -14.53 22.91 11.98
CA VAL A 50 -14.66 23.38 10.58
C VAL A 50 -13.29 23.72 9.96
N SER A 51 -12.29 24.06 10.77
CA SER A 51 -10.94 24.34 10.26
C SER A 51 -10.09 23.06 10.11
N SER A 52 -10.29 22.06 10.96
CA SER A 52 -9.49 20.82 10.96
C SER A 52 -9.98 19.74 10.00
N LEU A 53 -11.28 19.69 9.68
CA LEU A 53 -11.84 18.77 8.67
C LEU A 53 -11.35 19.07 7.24
N VAL A 54 -10.94 20.32 6.98
CA VAL A 54 -10.50 20.76 5.64
C VAL A 54 -9.01 20.48 5.38
N PHE A 55 -8.22 20.19 6.42
CA PHE A 55 -6.78 19.97 6.29
C PHE A 55 -6.36 18.55 6.66
N VAL A 56 -6.93 17.54 5.99
CA VAL A 56 -6.10 16.37 5.68
C VAL A 56 -4.98 16.88 4.78
N SER A 57 -3.79 17.09 5.35
CA SER A 57 -2.66 17.66 4.62
C SER A 57 -2.43 16.86 3.32
N THR A 58 -2.07 17.53 2.22
CA THR A 58 -1.76 16.87 0.94
C THR A 58 -0.78 15.69 1.12
N ARG A 59 0.07 15.80 2.14
CA ARG A 59 1.01 14.76 2.57
C ARG A 59 0.32 13.51 3.11
N ARG A 60 -0.75 13.61 3.89
CA ARG A 60 -1.54 12.45 4.35
C ARG A 60 -2.25 11.73 3.21
N TYR A 61 -2.79 12.48 2.24
CA TYR A 61 -3.33 11.86 1.02
C TYR A 61 -2.25 11.13 0.22
N ALA A 62 -1.07 11.72 0.08
CA ALA A 62 0.07 11.07 -0.57
C ALA A 62 0.53 9.82 0.20
N ALA A 63 0.57 9.88 1.53
CA ALA A 63 0.92 8.74 2.39
C ALA A 63 -0.08 7.59 2.22
N LEU A 64 -1.38 7.87 2.25
CA LEU A 64 -2.43 6.88 2.04
C LEU A 64 -2.37 6.29 0.63
N GLY A 65 -2.18 7.13 -0.39
CA GLY A 65 -2.07 6.70 -1.78
C GLY A 65 -0.88 5.75 -2.01
N LEU A 66 0.29 6.11 -1.48
CA LEU A 66 1.50 5.28 -1.57
C LEU A 66 1.31 3.94 -0.83
N PHE A 67 0.75 3.99 0.37
CA PHE A 67 0.47 2.79 1.16
C PHE A 67 -0.51 1.86 0.45
N ALA A 68 -1.63 2.40 -0.04
CA ALA A 68 -2.64 1.63 -0.77
C ALA A 68 -2.08 1.03 -2.06
N ALA A 69 -1.33 1.82 -2.84
CA ALA A 69 -0.68 1.34 -4.06
C ALA A 69 0.30 0.19 -3.78
N GLY A 70 1.09 0.31 -2.70
CA GLY A 70 1.99 -0.74 -2.24
C GLY A 70 1.25 -2.04 -1.89
N LEU A 71 0.13 -1.96 -1.16
CA LEU A 71 -0.69 -3.13 -0.82
C LEU A 71 -1.33 -3.79 -2.05
N VAL A 72 -1.86 -3.00 -2.98
CA VAL A 72 -2.46 -3.52 -4.23
C VAL A 72 -1.41 -4.25 -5.05
N LEU A 73 -0.22 -3.67 -5.21
CA LEU A 73 0.90 -4.32 -5.89
C LEU A 73 1.33 -5.60 -5.19
N LEU A 74 1.42 -5.59 -3.86
CA LEU A 74 1.80 -6.77 -3.09
C LEU A 74 0.78 -7.90 -3.25
N GLY A 75 -0.51 -7.58 -3.18
CA GLY A 75 -1.60 -8.53 -3.42
C GLY A 75 -1.57 -9.10 -4.84
N GLY A 76 -1.39 -8.25 -5.85
CA GLY A 76 -1.29 -8.65 -7.25
C GLY A 76 -0.08 -9.55 -7.53
N VAL A 77 1.10 -9.19 -7.03
CA VAL A 77 2.33 -9.99 -7.19
C VAL A 77 2.22 -11.32 -6.45
N SER A 78 1.64 -11.34 -5.25
CA SER A 78 1.41 -12.56 -4.48
C SER A 78 0.44 -13.50 -5.20
N GLY A 79 -0.68 -12.97 -5.70
CA GLY A 79 -1.65 -13.73 -6.50
C GLY A 79 -1.03 -14.29 -7.79
N PHE A 80 -0.25 -13.48 -8.51
CA PHE A 80 0.47 -13.91 -9.70
C PHE A 80 1.50 -15.01 -9.40
N ALA A 81 2.28 -14.86 -8.33
CA ALA A 81 3.28 -15.83 -7.94
C ALA A 81 2.65 -17.17 -7.51
N LEU A 82 1.54 -17.13 -6.78
CA LEU A 82 0.78 -18.31 -6.38
C LEU A 82 0.14 -19.00 -7.59
N GLY A 83 -0.55 -18.26 -8.46
CA GLY A 83 -1.21 -18.80 -9.64
C GLY A 83 -0.25 -19.48 -10.62
N ARG A 84 0.99 -18.98 -10.74
CA ARG A 84 2.03 -19.62 -11.57
C ARG A 84 2.58 -20.93 -10.99
N ARG A 85 2.47 -21.16 -9.69
CA ARG A 85 2.89 -22.43 -9.06
C ARG A 85 1.84 -23.52 -9.23
N SER A 86 0.57 -23.14 -9.40
CA SER A 86 -0.55 -24.07 -9.52
C SER A 86 -0.92 -24.44 -10.95
N ALA A 87 -0.22 -23.93 -11.98
CA ALA A 87 -0.41 -24.40 -13.34
C ALA A 87 -0.03 -25.90 -13.38
N PRO A 88 -1.00 -26.82 -13.50
CA PRO A 88 -0.71 -28.23 -13.55
C PRO A 88 0.17 -28.47 -14.76
N ASN A 89 1.20 -29.31 -14.64
CA ASN A 89 1.73 -29.97 -15.82
C ASN A 89 0.54 -30.78 -16.39
N ALA A 90 -0.12 -30.23 -17.40
CA ALA A 90 -1.15 -30.95 -18.15
C ALA A 90 -0.45 -31.99 -19.04
N ALA A 91 0.04 -33.05 -18.40
CA ALA A 91 0.44 -34.33 -18.97
C ALA A 91 1.07 -35.13 -17.81
N ASP A 92 0.29 -36.02 -17.22
CA ASP A 92 0.67 -37.39 -16.91
C ASP A 92 -0.63 -38.21 -16.74
#